data_AF-A0A848CGT6-F1
#
_entry.id   AF-A0A848CGT6-F1
#
_cell.length_a   1.000
_cell.length_b   1.000
_cell.length_c   1.000
_cell.angle_alpha   90.00
_cell.angle_beta   90.00
_cell.angle_gamma   90.00
#
_symmetry.space_group_name_H-M   'P 1'
#
loop_
_entity.id
_entity.type
_entity.pdbx_description
1 polymer ?
#
loop_
_entity_poly.entity_id
_entity_poly.type
_entity_poly.pdbx_seq_one_letter_code
_entity_poly.pdbx_strand_id
1 'polypeptide(L)'
;MTNDEKKTLLQQRYAELDDESLCALERHKLTEQARELFDAELARRGLDLAAYEARHGDSLYRSRTALRQRQWRGVGLKAILAGVIFAGAALVRQQYGDSLDAMETLPVAAGGLALVILVLAFALRRR
;
A
#
# COMPACT_ATOMS: atom_id res chain seq x y z
N MET A 1 -4.88 16.22 7.52
CA MET A 1 -6.05 15.34 7.54
C MET A 1 -6.49 15.16 8.99
N THR A 2 -7.65 15.70 9.35
CA THR A 2 -8.21 15.65 10.70
C THR A 2 -8.67 14.23 11.05
N ASN A 3 -8.95 13.97 12.32
CA ASN A 3 -9.42 12.65 12.75
C ASN A 3 -10.82 12.34 12.18
N ASP A 4 -11.67 13.36 12.07
CA ASP A 4 -13.04 13.25 11.51
C ASP A 4 -13.03 12.93 10.00
N GLU A 5 -12.08 13.50 9.25
CA GLU A 5 -11.88 13.17 7.83
C GLU A 5 -11.45 11.70 7.67
N LYS A 6 -10.54 11.22 8.53
CA LYS A 6 -10.11 9.81 8.51
C LYS A 6 -11.26 8.86 8.84
N LYS A 7 -12.09 9.22 9.82
CA LYS A 7 -13.30 8.46 10.19
C LYS A 7 -14.27 8.36 9.01
N THR A 8 -14.55 9.47 8.37
CA THR A 8 -15.46 9.55 7.21
C THR A 8 -14.95 8.71 6.04
N LEU A 9 -13.66 8.81 5.71
CA LEU A 9 -13.05 8.02 4.65
C LEU A 9 -13.08 6.52 4.96
N LEU A 10 -12.81 6.13 6.20
CA LEU A 10 -12.84 4.73 6.60
C LEU A 10 -14.27 4.15 6.52
N GLN A 11 -15.27 4.92 6.94
CA GLN A 11 -16.67 4.53 6.82
C GLN A 11 -17.11 4.38 5.36
N GLN A 12 -16.71 5.29 4.47
CA GLN A 12 -16.95 5.15 3.03
C GLN A 12 -16.28 3.90 2.46
N ARG A 13 -15.04 3.60 2.88
CA ARG A 13 -14.34 2.39 2.43
C ARG A 13 -15.03 1.10 2.88
N TYR A 14 -15.57 1.05 4.09
CA TYR A 14 -16.36 -0.10 4.53
C TYR A 14 -17.69 -0.21 3.78
N ALA A 15 -18.34 0.91 3.49
CA ALA A 15 -19.55 0.93 2.68
C ALA A 15 -19.32 0.45 1.24
N GLU A 16 -18.15 0.72 0.65
CA GLU A 16 -17.75 0.27 -0.69
C GLU A 16 -17.39 -1.22 -0.77
N LEU A 17 -17.04 -1.86 0.35
CA LEU A 17 -16.71 -3.29 0.37
C LEU A 17 -17.98 -4.14 0.23
N ASP A 18 -17.86 -5.22 -0.52
CA ASP A 18 -18.83 -6.30 -0.56
C ASP A 18 -18.86 -7.07 0.77
N ASP A 19 -19.96 -7.76 1.03
CA ASP A 19 -20.18 -8.47 2.31
C ASP A 19 -19.12 -9.54 2.57
N GLU A 20 -18.63 -10.21 1.52
CA GLU A 20 -17.58 -11.22 1.65
C GLU A 20 -16.25 -10.57 2.05
N SER A 21 -15.82 -9.51 1.36
CA SER A 21 -14.61 -8.78 1.72
C SER A 21 -14.70 -8.09 3.08
N LEU A 22 -15.88 -7.60 3.46
CA LEU A 22 -16.14 -7.01 4.77
C LEU A 22 -15.99 -8.07 5.86
N CYS A 23 -16.65 -9.22 5.74
CA CYS A 23 -16.53 -10.35 6.66
C CYS A 23 -15.13 -11.00 6.64
N ALA A 24 -14.38 -10.83 5.55
CA ALA A 24 -12.99 -11.30 5.48
C ALA A 24 -12.04 -10.47 6.36
N LEU A 25 -12.40 -9.24 6.74
CA LEU A 25 -11.57 -8.40 7.59
C LEU A 25 -11.36 -9.04 8.97
N GLU A 26 -10.10 -9.08 9.40
CA GLU A 26 -9.73 -9.63 10.71
C GLU A 26 -10.04 -8.59 11.80
N ARG A 27 -11.24 -8.68 12.38
CA ARG A 27 -11.73 -7.79 13.45
C ARG A 27 -10.72 -7.54 14.57
N HIS A 28 -9.95 -8.56 14.95
CA HIS A 28 -8.93 -8.48 16.02
C HIS A 28 -7.68 -7.67 15.66
N LYS A 29 -7.45 -7.36 14.37
CA LYS A 29 -6.33 -6.51 13.90
C LYS A 29 -6.72 -5.05 13.68
N LEU A 30 -8.01 -4.74 13.81
CA LEU A 30 -8.51 -3.38 13.68
C LEU A 30 -8.22 -2.59 14.97
N THR A 31 -7.94 -1.29 14.83
CA THR A 31 -7.91 -0.37 15.97
C THR A 31 -9.30 -0.23 16.57
N GLU A 32 -9.43 0.19 17.84
CA GLU A 32 -10.74 0.29 18.49
C GLU A 32 -11.74 1.15 17.71
N GLN A 33 -11.32 2.33 17.24
CA GLN A 33 -12.15 3.21 16.42
C GLN A 33 -12.56 2.56 15.08
N ALA A 34 -11.65 1.81 14.45
CA ALA A 34 -11.96 1.10 13.21
C ALA A 34 -12.89 -0.10 13.43
N ARG A 35 -12.79 -0.74 14.61
CA ARG A 35 -13.65 -1.84 15.03
C ARG A 35 -15.07 -1.36 15.32
N GLU A 36 -15.25 -0.22 15.97
CA GLU A 36 -16.57 0.37 16.20
C GLU A 36 -17.30 0.68 14.88
N LEU A 37 -16.60 1.28 13.92
CA LEU A 37 -17.16 1.57 12.59
C LEU A 37 -17.45 0.30 11.80
N PHE A 38 -16.60 -0.72 11.96
CA PHE A 38 -16.79 -2.02 11.34
C PHE A 38 -18.03 -2.74 11.91
N ASP A 39 -18.15 -2.80 13.23
CA ASP A 39 -19.29 -3.41 13.92
C ASP A 39 -20.59 -2.66 13.58
N ALA A 40 -20.55 -1.33 13.48
CA ALA A 40 -21.68 -0.52 13.03
C ALA A 40 -22.11 -0.83 11.58
N GLU A 41 -21.14 -1.06 10.68
CA GLU A 41 -21.43 -1.40 9.28
C GLU A 41 -21.97 -2.84 9.15
N LEU A 42 -21.45 -3.80 9.93
CA LEU A 42 -22.01 -5.15 10.01
C LEU A 42 -23.46 -5.12 10.51
N ALA A 43 -23.72 -4.36 11.58
CA ALA A 43 -25.07 -4.20 12.13
C ALA A 43 -26.03 -3.54 11.11
N ARG A 44 -25.56 -2.52 10.37
CA ARG A 44 -26.33 -1.87 9.30
C ARG A 44 -26.76 -2.84 8.20
N ARG A 45 -25.92 -3.85 7.90
CA ARG A 45 -26.19 -4.88 6.89
C ARG A 45 -26.85 -6.15 7.45
N GLY A 46 -27.06 -6.22 8.77
CA GLY A 46 -27.61 -7.41 9.44
C GLY A 46 -26.70 -8.64 9.33
N LEU A 47 -25.39 -8.44 9.19
CA LEU A 47 -24.42 -9.52 9.04
C LEU A 47 -23.95 -10.00 10.41
N ASP A 48 -24.10 -11.29 10.69
CA ASP A 48 -23.44 -11.97 11.79
C ASP A 48 -22.17 -12.65 11.28
N LEU A 49 -21.01 -12.17 11.74
CA LEU A 49 -19.70 -12.65 11.32
C LEU A 49 -19.54 -14.15 11.60
N ALA A 50 -20.00 -14.64 12.75
CA ALA A 50 -19.84 -16.04 13.13
C ALA A 50 -20.69 -16.96 12.25
N ALA A 51 -21.95 -16.58 12.02
CA ALA A 51 -22.84 -17.33 11.12
C ALA A 51 -22.37 -17.26 9.66
N TYR A 52 -21.81 -16.12 9.22
CA TYR A 52 -21.28 -15.96 7.87
C TYR A 52 -20.02 -16.80 7.65
N GLU A 53 -19.10 -16.81 8.62
CA GLU A 53 -17.90 -17.67 8.61
C GLU A 53 -18.25 -19.15 8.60
N ALA A 54 -19.24 -19.58 9.38
CA ALA A 54 -19.69 -20.97 9.39
C ALA A 54 -20.24 -21.44 8.03
N ARG A 55 -20.80 -20.53 7.23
CA ARG A 55 -21.37 -20.84 5.90
C ARG A 55 -20.36 -20.65 4.76
N HIS A 56 -19.41 -19.74 4.91
CA HIS A 56 -18.54 -19.27 3.81
C HIS A 56 -17.04 -19.32 4.16
N GLY A 57 -16.63 -20.11 5.15
CA GLY A 57 -15.26 -20.15 5.64
C GLY A 57 -14.19 -20.34 4.55
N ASP A 58 -14.46 -21.19 3.56
CA ASP A 58 -13.54 -21.44 2.44
C ASP A 58 -13.38 -20.22 1.51
N SER A 59 -14.45 -19.47 1.25
CA SER A 59 -14.38 -18.27 0.40
C SER A 59 -13.73 -17.11 1.17
N LEU A 60 -14.06 -16.95 2.44
CA LEU A 60 -13.42 -15.98 3.33
C LEU A 60 -11.92 -16.22 3.48
N TYR A 61 -11.47 -17.47 3.53
CA TYR A 61 -10.05 -17.80 3.53
C TYR A 61 -9.37 -17.26 2.26
N ARG A 62 -9.95 -17.51 1.08
CA ARG A 62 -9.41 -16.97 -0.19
C ARG A 62 -9.43 -15.44 -0.20
N SER A 63 -10.52 -14.82 0.22
CA SER A 63 -10.67 -13.37 0.28
C SER A 63 -9.66 -12.73 1.24
N ARG A 64 -9.40 -13.34 2.40
CA ARG A 64 -8.30 -12.96 3.32
C ARG A 64 -6.93 -13.03 2.65
N THR A 65 -6.63 -14.10 1.92
CA THR A 65 -5.34 -14.21 1.22
C THR A 65 -5.19 -13.16 0.12
N ALA A 66 -6.28 -12.83 -0.59
CA ALA A 66 -6.29 -11.79 -1.62
C ALA A 66 -6.09 -10.38 -1.03
N LEU A 67 -6.76 -10.07 0.07
CA LEU A 67 -6.57 -8.82 0.82
C LEU A 67 -5.12 -8.69 1.32
N ARG A 68 -4.57 -9.77 1.88
CA ARG A 68 -3.16 -9.81 2.29
C ARG A 68 -2.24 -9.58 1.09
N GLN A 69 -2.45 -10.22 -0.05
CA GLN A 69 -1.63 -9.95 -1.24
C GLN A 69 -1.71 -8.48 -1.70
N ARG A 70 -2.89 -7.85 -1.68
CA ARG A 70 -3.04 -6.42 -2.02
C ARG A 70 -2.27 -5.53 -1.05
N GLN A 71 -2.35 -5.80 0.25
CA GLN A 71 -1.61 -5.06 1.27
C GLN A 71 -0.09 -5.14 1.04
N TRP A 72 0.42 -6.34 0.71
CA TRP A 72 1.85 -6.56 0.49
C TRP A 72 2.35 -5.96 -0.83
N ARG A 73 1.54 -5.93 -1.88
CA ARG A 73 1.89 -5.24 -3.15
C ARG A 73 2.09 -3.73 -2.96
N GLY A 74 1.30 -3.10 -2.08
CA GLY A 74 1.46 -1.69 -1.73
C GLY A 74 2.74 -1.41 -0.92
N VAL A 75 3.11 -2.32 -0.02
CA VAL A 75 4.35 -2.20 0.79
C VAL A 75 5.59 -2.44 -0.05
N GLY A 76 5.58 -3.45 -0.94
CA GLY A 76 6.70 -3.74 -1.84
C GLY A 76 7.01 -2.57 -2.78
N LEU A 77 5.99 -1.93 -3.35
CA LEU A 77 6.18 -0.75 -4.21
C LEU A 77 6.74 0.45 -3.44
N LYS A 78 6.24 0.70 -2.22
CA LYS A 78 6.75 1.77 -1.36
C LYS A 78 8.19 1.52 -0.90
N ALA A 79 8.54 0.26 -0.61
CA ALA A 79 9.90 -0.12 -0.24
C ALA A 79 10.88 -0.02 -1.41
N ILE A 80 10.46 -0.41 -2.63
CA ILE A 80 11.27 -0.22 -3.85
C ILE A 80 11.48 1.28 -4.10
N LEU A 81 10.43 2.10 -3.99
CA LEU A 81 10.54 3.55 -4.18
C LEU A 81 11.46 4.19 -3.13
N ALA A 82 11.34 3.80 -1.86
CA ALA A 82 12.24 4.26 -0.80
C ALA A 82 13.69 3.82 -1.01
N GLY A 83 13.91 2.59 -1.49
CA GLY A 83 15.24 2.08 -1.83
C GLY A 83 15.90 2.84 -2.99
N VAL A 84 15.13 3.22 -4.01
CA VAL A 84 15.62 4.05 -5.13
C VAL A 84 16.01 5.45 -4.65
N ILE A 85 15.22 6.06 -3.77
CA ILE A 85 15.53 7.39 -3.20
C ILE A 85 16.79 7.32 -2.32
N PHE A 86 16.92 6.27 -1.50
CA PHE A 86 18.06 6.11 -0.59
C PHE A 86 19.36 5.77 -1.34
N ALA A 87 19.31 4.88 -2.34
CA ALA A 87 20.46 4.56 -3.18
C ALA A 87 20.87 5.74 -4.07
N GLY A 88 19.90 6.51 -4.59
CA GLY A 88 20.15 7.74 -5.33
C GLY A 88 20.84 8.81 -4.47
N ALA A 89 20.40 9.00 -3.22
CA ALA A 89 21.02 9.95 -2.30
C ALA A 89 22.43 9.52 -1.86
N ALA A 90 22.67 8.22 -1.67
CA ALA A 90 23.99 7.69 -1.33
C ALA A 90 24.99 7.82 -2.48
N LEU A 91 24.56 7.55 -3.73
CA LEU A 91 25.40 7.73 -4.91
C LEU A 91 25.73 9.20 -5.19
N VAL A 92 24.76 10.11 -5.04
CA VAL A 92 25.01 11.56 -5.14
C VAL A 92 26.02 12.01 -4.07
N ARG A 93 25.92 11.51 -2.83
CA ARG A 93 26.85 11.88 -1.76
C ARG A 93 28.25 11.30 -1.95
N GLN A 94 28.36 10.09 -2.49
CA GLN A 94 29.65 9.44 -2.74
C GLN A 94 30.37 10.01 -3.97
N GLN A 95 29.63 10.54 -4.96
CA GLN A 95 30.21 11.07 -6.20
C GLN A 95 30.47 12.60 -6.15
N TYR A 96 29.81 13.34 -5.26
CA TYR A 96 29.96 14.80 -5.10
C TYR A 96 30.66 15.25 -3.80
N GLY A 97 31.05 14.32 -2.92
CA GLY A 97 31.81 14.66 -1.70
C GLY A 97 33.23 15.19 -1.97
N ASP A 98 33.84 14.75 -3.07
CA ASP A 98 35.23 15.10 -3.44
C ASP A 98 35.35 16.11 -4.60
N SER A 99 34.22 16.53 -5.21
CA SER A 99 34.24 17.26 -6.49
C SER A 99 33.42 18.55 -6.44
N LEU A 100 33.42 19.26 -5.31
CA LEU A 100 32.67 20.51 -5.16
C LEU A 100 33.40 21.75 -5.73
N ASP A 101 34.56 21.57 -6.38
CA ASP A 101 35.33 22.67 -6.99
C ASP A 101 35.37 22.67 -8.54
N ALA A 102 34.74 21.71 -9.22
CA ALA A 102 34.84 21.64 -10.69
C ALA A 102 33.46 21.64 -11.36
N MET A 103 33.05 22.86 -11.72
CA MET A 103 32.37 23.23 -12.98
C MET A 103 31.24 22.34 -13.53
N GLU A 104 30.11 23.04 -13.76
CA GLU A 104 29.23 22.89 -14.93
C GLU A 104 28.36 21.62 -15.04
N THR A 105 27.20 21.70 -14.37
CA THR A 105 25.83 21.62 -14.95
C THR A 105 25.57 20.97 -16.33
N LEU A 106 26.18 19.83 -16.69
CA LEU A 106 25.79 19.06 -17.88
C LEU A 106 25.64 17.53 -17.71
N PRO A 107 26.33 16.79 -16.81
CA PRO A 107 26.17 15.32 -16.75
C PRO A 107 25.01 14.85 -15.84
N VAL A 108 24.44 15.75 -15.02
CA VAL A 108 23.41 15.40 -14.01
C VAL A 108 22.09 14.95 -14.65
N ALA A 109 21.75 15.50 -15.82
CA ALA A 109 20.53 15.13 -16.53
C ALA A 109 20.62 13.74 -17.21
N ALA A 110 21.80 13.35 -17.70
CA ALA A 110 22.00 12.10 -18.44
C ALA A 110 21.97 10.86 -17.53
N GLY A 111 22.54 10.95 -16.33
CA GLY A 111 22.55 9.85 -15.36
C GLY A 111 21.15 9.51 -14.83
N GLY A 112 20.33 10.53 -14.55
CA GLY A 112 18.94 10.34 -14.11
C GLY A 112 18.07 9.70 -15.20
N LEU A 113 18.24 10.13 -16.46
CA LEU A 113 17.46 9.63 -17.59
C LEU A 113 17.78 8.17 -17.91
N ALA A 114 19.05 7.76 -17.83
CA ALA A 114 19.46 6.36 -18.02
C ALA A 114 18.85 5.43 -16.96
N LEU A 115 18.74 5.90 -15.71
CA LEU A 115 18.18 5.13 -14.60
C LEU A 115 16.65 4.95 -14.75
N VAL A 116 15.96 6.01 -15.21
CA VAL A 116 14.52 5.94 -15.55
C VAL A 116 14.27 4.96 -16.69
N ILE A 117 15.08 4.99 -17.75
CA ILE A 117 14.97 4.06 -18.89
C ILE A 117 15.18 2.62 -18.44
N LEU A 118 16.17 2.37 -17.59
CA LEU A 118 16.48 1.01 -17.11
C LEU A 118 15.36 0.44 -16.22
N VAL A 119 14.74 1.27 -15.39
CA VAL A 119 13.55 0.91 -14.60
C VAL A 119 12.36 0.62 -15.52
N LEU A 120 12.13 1.43 -16.56
CA LEU A 120 11.06 1.19 -17.54
C LEU A 120 11.27 -0.11 -18.31
N ALA A 121 12.50 -0.37 -18.77
CA ALA A 121 12.86 -1.59 -19.49
C ALA A 121 12.68 -2.84 -18.61
N PHE A 122 13.03 -2.76 -17.33
CA PHE A 122 12.83 -3.85 -16.38
C PHE A 122 11.35 -4.10 -16.07
N ALA A 123 10.53 -3.04 -15.99
CA ALA A 123 9.09 -3.14 -15.79
C ALA A 123 8.38 -3.76 -17.00
N LEU A 124 8.83 -3.45 -18.23
CA LEU A 124 8.28 -4.02 -19.46
C LEU A 124 8.68 -5.49 -19.68
N ARG A 125 9.89 -5.90 -19.27
CA ARG A 125 10.37 -7.29 -19.40
C ARG A 125 9.69 -8.29 -18.45
N ARG A 126 8.94 -7.79 -17.45
CA ARG A 126 8.19 -8.61 -16.48
C ARG A 126 6.72 -8.85 -16.86
N ARG A 127 6.26 -8.36 -18.01
CA ARG A 127 5.01 -8.81 -18.64
C ARG A 127 5.28 -9.99 -19.55
#